data_AF-A0A7X6GE51-F1
#
_entry.id   AF-A0A7X6GE51-F1
#
_cell.length_a   1.000
_cell.length_b   1.000
_cell.length_c   1.000
_cell.angle_alpha   90.00
_cell.angle_beta   90.00
_cell.angle_gamma   90.00
#
_symmetry.space_group_name_H-M   'P 1'
#
loop_
_entity.id
_entity.type
_entity.pdbx_description
1 polymer ?
#
loop_
_entity_poly.entity_id
_entity_poly.type
_entity_poly.pdbx_seq_one_letter_code
_entity_poly.pdbx_strand_id
1 'polypeptide(L)'
;MLKGILRAASIVACTAFVSSTANANDWVQMPLDNTQSWSIRMIESEMVRFPEAWQIDWDEKPQWDYVHGLNLLAITEVYQDTKDPRLLSYVKGYYDMLVQEDGSIKTYDINKFNIDMINPGKVLFFLYEETGNPKYKKAADLLRTQLTTHPRTEQGGFWHKKRYPDQMWLDGLYMGAPFYAEYIVKYGDMKELDDVFLQFELIEEHLYDEKTGLPLHGWDASKKQKWADKETGLSQHHWSRSLGWYAMAMVDVLEIVPAEHPKTPWLKARFKKFIDAALAYQHNSGTWYQVTDLGSRKGNYLEASGTAMLTYAIAKGASLKLLPTEYKAHAEKGFAGLLDQMISVNPDTNVISLEQVCAVAGLGGNPYRDGSFDYYMSEPIRANDAKGVGPFILAAHYLNK
;
A
#
# COMPACT_ATOMS: atom_id res chain seq x y z
N MET A 1 20.66 -22.19 -58.16
CA MET A 1 19.77 -21.02 -57.98
C MET A 1 18.66 -21.46 -57.04
N LEU A 2 18.28 -20.85 -55.92
CA LEU A 2 18.66 -19.66 -55.14
C LEU A 2 18.09 -19.99 -53.72
N LYS A 3 18.91 -20.01 -52.65
CA LYS A 3 18.86 -19.11 -51.46
C LYS A 3 17.43 -18.74 -50.99
N GLY A 4 16.99 -19.16 -49.80
CA GLY A 4 17.24 -18.52 -48.48
C GLY A 4 15.88 -18.45 -47.74
N ILE A 5 15.72 -18.35 -46.43
CA ILE A 5 16.50 -17.70 -45.37
C ILE A 5 16.10 -18.39 -44.04
N LEU A 6 17.07 -18.92 -43.29
CA LEU A 6 16.92 -19.16 -41.86
C LEU A 6 16.98 -17.80 -41.14
N ARG A 7 15.97 -17.48 -40.32
CA ARG A 7 16.06 -16.37 -39.36
C ARG A 7 16.86 -16.86 -38.15
N ALA A 8 18.13 -16.47 -38.09
CA ALA A 8 18.89 -16.49 -36.86
C ALA A 8 18.36 -15.37 -35.94
N ALA A 9 17.81 -15.73 -34.79
CA ALA A 9 17.54 -14.78 -33.72
C ALA A 9 18.85 -14.52 -32.99
N SER A 10 19.49 -13.39 -33.29
CA SER A 10 20.59 -12.88 -32.47
C SER A 10 20.01 -12.37 -31.15
N ILE A 11 20.15 -13.16 -30.09
CA ILE A 11 20.04 -12.65 -28.72
C ILE A 11 21.31 -11.83 -28.49
N VAL A 12 21.22 -10.52 -28.70
CA VAL A 12 22.22 -9.59 -28.19
C VAL A 12 21.94 -9.46 -26.70
N ALA A 13 22.67 -10.24 -25.91
CA ALA A 13 22.79 -10.00 -24.48
C ALA A 13 23.60 -8.71 -24.32
N CYS A 14 22.91 -7.57 -24.24
CA CYS A 14 23.50 -6.32 -23.77
C CYS A 14 23.76 -6.46 -22.26
N THR A 15 24.87 -7.07 -21.89
CA THR A 15 25.44 -6.91 -20.55
C THR A 15 26.06 -5.52 -20.47
N ALA A 16 25.20 -4.51 -20.31
CA ALA A 16 25.66 -3.22 -19.81
C ALA A 16 26.00 -3.41 -18.33
N PHE A 17 27.29 -3.59 -18.04
CA PHE A 17 27.80 -3.32 -16.70
C PHE A 17 27.61 -1.82 -16.45
N VAL A 18 26.50 -1.46 -15.82
CA VAL A 18 26.36 -0.13 -15.23
C VAL A 18 27.31 -0.12 -14.05
N SER A 19 28.49 0.47 -14.26
CA SER A 19 29.43 0.76 -13.19
C SER A 19 28.72 1.69 -12.19
N SER A 20 28.48 1.16 -11.00
CA SER A 20 28.00 1.88 -9.84
C SER A 20 28.98 2.97 -9.44
N THR A 21 28.59 4.24 -9.60
CA THR A 21 28.82 5.39 -8.68
C THR A 21 28.28 6.69 -9.31
N ALA A 22 27.05 6.69 -9.83
CA ALA A 22 26.32 7.96 -9.94
C ALA A 22 25.66 8.17 -8.57
N ASN A 23 26.08 9.20 -7.83
CA ASN A 23 25.38 9.57 -6.61
C ASN A 23 23.95 9.96 -7.01
N ALA A 24 22.94 9.55 -6.23
CA ALA A 24 21.54 9.88 -6.48
C ALA A 24 21.28 11.40 -6.63
N ASN A 25 22.18 12.23 -6.07
CA ASN A 25 22.13 13.68 -6.12
C ASN A 25 22.49 14.31 -7.47
N ASP A 26 23.12 13.59 -8.41
CA ASP A 26 23.57 14.20 -9.68
C ASP A 26 22.42 14.48 -10.66
N TRP A 27 21.20 14.01 -10.37
CA TRP A 27 20.03 14.08 -11.27
C TRP A 27 18.99 15.14 -10.90
N VAL A 28 19.09 15.72 -9.70
CA VAL A 28 18.09 16.66 -9.20
C VAL A 28 18.47 18.07 -9.64
N GLN A 29 17.83 18.55 -10.71
CA GLN A 29 17.92 19.95 -11.12
C GLN A 29 16.94 20.79 -10.29
N MET A 30 17.42 21.91 -9.76
CA MET A 30 16.61 22.86 -8.97
C MET A 30 16.40 24.16 -9.75
N PRO A 31 15.18 24.74 -9.76
CA PRO A 31 13.95 24.22 -9.15
C PRO A 31 13.40 22.99 -9.89
N LEU A 32 12.58 22.17 -9.21
CA LEU A 32 11.89 21.04 -9.83
C LEU A 32 10.96 21.52 -10.95
N ASP A 33 10.77 20.71 -11.98
CA ASP A 33 9.87 21.00 -13.10
C ASP A 33 8.40 20.88 -12.64
N ASN A 34 7.72 22.02 -12.52
CA ASN A 34 6.33 22.08 -12.07
C ASN A 34 5.30 21.75 -13.17
N THR A 35 5.75 21.44 -14.39
CA THR A 35 4.89 21.02 -15.51
C THR A 35 4.71 19.50 -15.60
N GLN A 36 5.50 18.74 -14.83
CA GLN A 36 5.38 17.29 -14.72
C GLN A 36 4.06 16.86 -14.07
N SER A 37 3.71 15.59 -14.28
CA SER A 37 2.58 14.95 -13.59
C SER A 37 2.76 15.04 -12.07
N TRP A 38 1.66 15.12 -11.33
CA TRP A 38 1.68 15.16 -9.86
C TRP A 38 2.35 13.92 -9.25
N SER A 39 2.26 12.76 -9.90
CA SER A 39 3.00 11.55 -9.50
C SER A 39 4.51 11.78 -9.53
N ILE A 40 5.05 12.30 -10.65
CA ILE A 40 6.48 12.61 -10.79
C ILE A 40 6.89 13.74 -9.85
N ARG A 41 6.08 14.80 -9.72
CA ARG A 41 6.38 15.91 -8.81
C ARG A 41 6.48 15.47 -7.35
N MET A 42 5.61 14.56 -6.90
CA MET A 42 5.72 14.00 -5.55
C MET A 42 6.96 13.12 -5.41
N ILE A 43 7.22 12.23 -6.38
CA ILE A 43 8.42 11.36 -6.35
C ILE A 43 9.71 12.19 -6.30
N GLU A 44 9.86 13.19 -7.18
CA GLU A 44 11.06 14.04 -7.19
C GLU A 44 11.17 14.85 -5.90
N SER A 45 10.06 15.32 -5.33
CA SER A 45 10.04 15.99 -4.02
C SER A 45 10.49 15.06 -2.88
N GLU A 46 10.08 13.79 -2.91
CA GLU A 46 10.55 12.77 -1.98
C GLU A 46 12.03 12.47 -2.16
N MET A 47 12.51 12.32 -3.39
CA MET A 47 13.93 12.07 -3.67
C MET A 47 14.83 13.25 -3.27
N VAL A 48 14.31 14.49 -3.28
CA VAL A 48 15.00 15.66 -2.71
C VAL A 48 15.10 15.57 -1.20
N ARG A 49 14.01 15.17 -0.53
CA ARG A 49 13.95 15.05 0.93
C ARG A 49 14.70 13.83 1.46
N PHE A 50 14.68 12.75 0.71
CA PHE A 50 15.26 11.45 1.01
C PHE A 50 16.08 10.99 -0.21
N PRO A 51 17.32 11.48 -0.40
CA PRO A 51 18.17 11.10 -1.52
C PRO A 51 18.38 9.60 -1.71
N GLU A 52 18.33 8.84 -0.62
CA GLU A 52 18.34 7.39 -0.65
C GLU A 52 17.02 6.85 -0.10
N ALA A 53 16.41 5.91 -0.81
CA ALA A 53 15.10 5.36 -0.47
C ALA A 53 15.00 4.78 0.94
N TRP A 54 16.11 4.34 1.56
CA TRP A 54 16.11 3.87 2.94
C TRP A 54 15.82 4.98 3.97
N GLN A 55 15.96 6.26 3.60
CA GLN A 55 15.71 7.42 4.45
C GLN A 55 14.23 7.82 4.49
N ILE A 56 13.39 7.22 3.63
CA ILE A 56 11.94 7.45 3.65
C ILE A 56 11.41 7.25 5.07
N ASP A 57 10.51 8.13 5.47
CA ASP A 57 9.96 8.23 6.84
C ASP A 57 10.98 8.72 7.90
N TRP A 58 12.00 9.48 7.48
CA TRP A 58 13.10 10.02 8.31
C TRP A 58 13.89 8.94 9.05
N ASP A 59 14.02 7.77 8.45
CA ASP A 59 14.80 6.71 9.03
C ASP A 59 16.29 7.08 9.11
N GLU A 60 16.85 6.90 10.31
CA GLU A 60 18.28 7.16 10.58
C GLU A 60 19.17 6.01 10.11
N LYS A 61 18.58 4.85 9.80
CA LYS A 61 19.29 3.65 9.34
C LYS A 61 18.42 2.79 8.42
N PRO A 62 19.01 2.02 7.50
CA PRO A 62 18.26 1.12 6.64
C PRO A 62 17.49 0.07 7.44
N GLN A 63 16.20 -0.07 7.14
CA GLN A 63 15.32 -1.08 7.73
C GLN A 63 14.30 -1.60 6.73
N TRP A 64 13.90 -2.87 6.90
CA TRP A 64 12.85 -3.52 6.14
C TRP A 64 11.47 -3.19 6.73
N ASP A 65 10.78 -2.22 6.14
CA ASP A 65 9.51 -1.70 6.65
C ASP A 65 8.49 -1.45 5.53
N TYR A 66 7.21 -1.62 5.85
CA TYR A 66 6.09 -1.50 4.91
C TYR A 66 5.98 -0.11 4.31
N VAL A 67 6.42 0.94 5.02
CA VAL A 67 6.40 2.31 4.51
C VAL A 67 7.31 2.49 3.30
N HIS A 68 8.51 1.91 3.30
CA HIS A 68 9.38 1.90 2.11
C HIS A 68 8.76 1.05 1.01
N GLY A 69 8.29 -0.15 1.36
CA GLY A 69 7.63 -1.06 0.42
C GLY A 69 6.47 -0.39 -0.35
N LEU A 70 5.61 0.33 0.36
CA LEU A 70 4.50 1.09 -0.20
C LEU A 70 4.95 2.17 -1.18
N ASN A 71 5.91 3.02 -0.77
CA ASN A 71 6.35 4.16 -1.58
C ASN A 71 7.12 3.67 -2.81
N LEU A 72 7.99 2.67 -2.64
CA LEU A 72 8.74 2.10 -3.73
C LEU A 72 7.84 1.33 -4.71
N LEU A 73 6.77 0.68 -4.25
CA LEU A 73 5.75 0.12 -5.12
C LEU A 73 5.07 1.20 -5.98
N ALA A 74 4.71 2.34 -5.38
CA ALA A 74 4.14 3.46 -6.12
C ALA A 74 5.11 3.99 -7.21
N ILE A 75 6.40 4.06 -6.89
CA ILE A 75 7.45 4.46 -7.84
C ILE A 75 7.60 3.42 -8.96
N THR A 76 7.46 2.12 -8.68
CA THR A 76 7.53 1.10 -9.73
C THR A 76 6.39 1.19 -10.73
N GLU A 77 5.17 1.53 -10.30
CA GLU A 77 4.03 1.76 -11.20
C GLU A 77 4.34 2.94 -12.17
N VAL A 78 4.84 4.06 -11.64
CA VAL A 78 5.23 5.21 -12.47
C VAL A 78 6.42 4.88 -13.38
N TYR A 79 7.36 4.07 -12.91
CA TYR A 79 8.48 3.59 -13.73
C TYR A 79 8.00 2.74 -14.90
N GLN A 80 6.97 1.89 -14.72
CA GLN A 80 6.49 1.01 -15.79
C GLN A 80 6.04 1.81 -17.03
N ASP A 81 5.45 2.98 -16.84
CA ASP A 81 4.99 3.86 -17.92
C ASP A 81 6.11 4.76 -18.47
N THR A 82 6.92 5.33 -17.58
CA THR A 82 7.92 6.35 -17.96
C THR A 82 9.24 5.75 -18.44
N LYS A 83 9.56 4.55 -17.96
CA LYS A 83 10.87 3.88 -18.09
C LYS A 83 12.06 4.76 -17.66
N ASP A 84 11.83 5.69 -16.74
CA ASP A 84 12.88 6.57 -16.21
C ASP A 84 13.88 5.78 -15.36
N PRO A 85 15.15 5.64 -15.78
CA PRO A 85 16.14 4.84 -15.05
C PRO A 85 16.45 5.39 -13.65
N ARG A 86 16.18 6.68 -13.38
CA ARG A 86 16.36 7.28 -12.04
C ARG A 86 15.45 6.59 -11.01
N LEU A 87 14.20 6.32 -11.39
CA LEU A 87 13.20 5.68 -10.53
C LEU A 87 13.59 4.25 -10.20
N LEU A 88 13.97 3.47 -11.22
CA LEU A 88 14.44 2.10 -11.02
C LEU A 88 15.70 2.05 -10.14
N SER A 89 16.65 2.97 -10.36
CA SER A 89 17.87 3.07 -9.54
C SER A 89 17.53 3.35 -8.07
N TYR A 90 16.62 4.29 -7.81
CA TYR A 90 16.19 4.65 -6.46
C TYR A 90 15.51 3.47 -5.73
N VAL A 91 14.60 2.76 -6.41
CA VAL A 91 13.97 1.54 -5.89
C VAL A 91 15.03 0.46 -5.60
N LYS A 92 15.89 0.16 -6.58
CA LYS A 92 16.94 -0.86 -6.44
C LYS A 92 17.90 -0.55 -5.31
N GLY A 93 18.28 0.71 -5.10
CA GLY A 93 19.20 1.12 -4.04
C GLY A 93 18.76 0.63 -2.66
N TYR A 94 17.45 0.71 -2.35
CA TYR A 94 16.89 0.17 -1.11
C TYR A 94 16.97 -1.36 -1.04
N TYR A 95 16.47 -2.05 -2.07
CA TYR A 95 16.39 -3.51 -2.06
C TYR A 95 17.77 -4.18 -2.11
N ASP A 96 18.72 -3.62 -2.87
CA ASP A 96 20.09 -4.15 -2.96
C ASP A 96 20.87 -3.98 -1.65
N MET A 97 20.51 -2.98 -0.84
CA MET A 97 21.11 -2.77 0.48
C MET A 97 20.66 -3.82 1.51
N LEU A 98 19.39 -4.23 1.45
CA LEU A 98 18.75 -5.10 2.44
C LEU A 98 18.70 -6.58 2.02
N VAL A 99 18.48 -6.89 0.74
CA VAL A 99 18.35 -8.27 0.22
C VAL A 99 19.71 -8.82 -0.19
N GLN A 100 20.17 -9.86 0.49
CA GLN A 100 21.44 -10.54 0.24
C GLN A 100 21.32 -11.57 -0.89
N GLU A 101 22.45 -12.02 -1.44
CA GLU A 101 22.51 -12.96 -2.58
C GLU A 101 21.86 -14.34 -2.30
N ASP A 102 21.82 -14.74 -1.03
CA ASP A 102 21.15 -15.96 -0.58
C ASP A 102 19.63 -15.77 -0.39
N GLY A 103 19.11 -14.55 -0.54
CA GLY A 103 17.72 -14.19 -0.31
C GLY A 103 17.40 -13.79 1.14
N SER A 104 18.37 -13.82 2.05
CA SER A 104 18.17 -13.29 3.40
C SER A 104 17.97 -11.77 3.35
N ILE A 105 17.10 -11.26 4.21
CA ILE A 105 16.73 -9.84 4.26
C ILE A 105 17.26 -9.26 5.57
N LYS A 106 18.12 -8.24 5.50
CA LYS A 106 18.62 -7.55 6.70
C LYS A 106 17.45 -6.94 7.47
N THR A 107 17.56 -6.96 8.80
CA THR A 107 16.56 -6.44 9.76
C THR A 107 15.19 -7.16 9.80
N TYR A 108 14.92 -8.05 8.84
CA TYR A 108 13.77 -8.93 8.87
C TYR A 108 13.95 -10.06 9.90
N ASP A 109 12.93 -10.28 10.72
CA ASP A 109 12.90 -11.35 11.73
C ASP A 109 11.56 -12.06 11.68
N ILE A 110 11.56 -13.25 11.05
CA ILE A 110 10.39 -14.11 10.88
C ILE A 110 9.73 -14.48 12.23
N ASN A 111 10.49 -14.51 13.33
CA ASN A 111 9.97 -14.90 14.64
C ASN A 111 9.03 -13.84 15.25
N LYS A 112 9.02 -12.62 14.70
CA LYS A 112 8.07 -11.57 15.08
C LYS A 112 6.68 -11.82 14.47
N PHE A 113 6.59 -12.64 13.41
CA PHE A 113 5.38 -12.84 12.61
C PHE A 113 4.61 -11.54 12.42
N ASN A 114 5.32 -10.52 11.95
CA ASN A 114 4.76 -9.19 11.74
C ASN A 114 4.25 -9.13 10.30
N ILE A 115 2.93 -9.04 10.11
CA ILE A 115 2.35 -9.03 8.76
C ILE A 115 2.82 -7.81 7.96
N ASP A 116 3.13 -6.69 8.62
CA ASP A 116 3.66 -5.48 7.97
C ASP A 116 4.96 -5.74 7.21
N MET A 117 5.80 -6.65 7.70
CA MET A 117 7.07 -6.98 7.05
C MET A 117 6.90 -7.81 5.78
N ILE A 118 5.67 -8.20 5.43
CA ILE A 118 5.37 -8.87 4.16
C ILE A 118 5.17 -7.84 3.03
N ASN A 119 4.64 -6.66 3.35
CA ASN A 119 4.27 -5.65 2.35
C ASN A 119 5.40 -5.25 1.39
N PRO A 120 6.66 -5.04 1.83
CA PRO A 120 7.74 -4.69 0.90
C PRO A 120 8.11 -5.83 -0.05
N GLY A 121 7.64 -7.06 0.23
CA GLY A 121 7.80 -8.20 -0.66
C GLY A 121 7.15 -8.01 -2.03
N LYS A 122 6.12 -7.15 -2.15
CA LYS A 122 5.41 -6.90 -3.42
C LYS A 122 6.34 -6.41 -4.53
N VAL A 123 7.30 -5.54 -4.18
CA VAL A 123 8.26 -4.97 -5.16
C VAL A 123 9.29 -6.01 -5.61
N LEU A 124 9.51 -7.10 -4.86
CA LEU A 124 10.47 -8.13 -5.22
C LEU A 124 10.08 -8.85 -6.52
N PHE A 125 8.77 -8.96 -6.82
CA PHE A 125 8.29 -9.56 -8.06
C PHE A 125 8.69 -8.70 -9.26
N PHE A 126 8.38 -7.41 -9.22
CA PHE A 126 8.81 -6.43 -10.23
C PHE A 126 10.33 -6.46 -10.41
N LEU A 127 11.11 -6.41 -9.33
CA LEU A 127 12.57 -6.42 -9.42
C LEU A 127 13.12 -7.71 -10.00
N TYR A 128 12.53 -8.86 -9.68
CA TYR A 128 12.93 -10.13 -10.29
C TYR A 128 12.67 -10.15 -11.79
N GLU A 129 11.50 -9.66 -12.22
CA GLU A 129 11.12 -9.61 -13.64
C GLU A 129 11.96 -8.62 -14.44
N GLU A 130 12.18 -7.42 -13.91
CA GLU A 130 12.94 -6.36 -14.60
C GLU A 130 14.43 -6.68 -14.71
N THR A 131 14.99 -7.46 -13.76
CA THR A 131 16.45 -7.65 -13.65
C THR A 131 16.92 -9.08 -13.90
N GLY A 132 16.04 -10.06 -13.75
CA GLY A 132 16.40 -11.49 -13.73
C GLY A 132 17.24 -11.92 -12.52
N ASN A 133 17.50 -11.04 -11.53
CA ASN A 133 18.37 -11.38 -10.40
C ASN A 133 17.65 -12.32 -9.40
N PRO A 134 18.10 -13.58 -9.23
CA PRO A 134 17.40 -14.58 -8.43
C PRO A 134 17.30 -14.24 -6.94
N LYS A 135 18.11 -13.31 -6.40
CA LYS A 135 18.06 -12.96 -4.97
C LYS A 135 16.70 -12.39 -4.54
N TYR A 136 16.02 -11.65 -5.43
CA TYR A 136 14.71 -11.09 -5.14
C TYR A 136 13.64 -12.17 -5.03
N LYS A 137 13.67 -13.17 -5.91
CA LYS A 137 12.79 -14.34 -5.81
C LYS A 137 13.05 -15.14 -4.53
N LYS A 138 14.31 -15.40 -4.18
CA LYS A 138 14.64 -16.08 -2.91
C LYS A 138 14.13 -15.31 -1.69
N ALA A 139 14.22 -13.98 -1.70
CA ALA A 139 13.66 -13.14 -0.65
C ALA A 139 12.12 -13.23 -0.59
N ALA A 140 11.43 -13.27 -1.74
CA ALA A 140 10.00 -13.52 -1.78
C ALA A 140 9.65 -14.90 -1.20
N ASP A 141 10.45 -15.93 -1.46
CA ASP A 141 10.25 -17.30 -0.91
C ASP A 141 10.38 -17.32 0.62
N LEU A 142 11.32 -16.54 1.16
CA LEU A 142 11.49 -16.35 2.60
C LEU A 142 10.25 -15.68 3.23
N LEU A 143 9.71 -14.63 2.62
CA LEU A 143 8.50 -13.96 3.10
C LEU A 143 7.27 -14.87 3.00
N ARG A 144 7.14 -15.62 1.90
CA ARG A 144 6.09 -16.64 1.73
C ARG A 144 6.15 -17.70 2.83
N THR A 145 7.35 -18.10 3.28
CA THR A 145 7.52 -19.08 4.36
C THR A 145 6.91 -18.59 5.68
N GLN A 146 6.95 -17.27 5.96
CA GLN A 146 6.25 -16.71 7.13
C GLN A 146 4.75 -17.01 7.03
N LEU A 147 4.11 -16.78 5.89
CA LEU A 147 2.66 -16.97 5.72
C LEU A 147 2.20 -18.42 5.91
N THR A 148 3.05 -19.41 5.64
CA THR A 148 2.75 -20.83 5.93
C THR A 148 2.61 -21.09 7.43
N THR A 149 3.42 -20.42 8.25
CA THR A 149 3.53 -20.67 9.70
C THR A 149 3.02 -19.50 10.54
N HIS A 150 2.44 -18.50 9.90
CA HIS A 150 1.97 -17.28 10.55
C HIS A 150 0.82 -17.64 11.51
N PRO A 151 0.85 -17.20 12.78
CA PRO A 151 -0.21 -17.46 13.74
C PRO A 151 -1.56 -16.97 13.24
N ARG A 152 -2.62 -17.73 13.53
CA ARG A 152 -3.97 -17.45 13.06
C ARG A 152 -4.98 -17.51 14.20
N THR A 153 -6.08 -16.79 14.04
CA THR A 153 -7.29 -17.01 14.84
C THR A 153 -7.80 -18.44 14.62
N GLU A 154 -8.72 -18.91 15.47
CA GLU A 154 -9.34 -20.23 15.32
C GLU A 154 -10.03 -20.41 13.95
N GLN A 155 -10.53 -19.31 13.37
CA GLN A 155 -11.17 -19.30 12.05
C GLN A 155 -10.16 -19.21 10.87
N GLY A 156 -8.85 -19.16 11.14
CA GLY A 156 -7.81 -19.15 10.11
C GLY A 156 -7.35 -17.76 9.67
N GLY A 157 -7.82 -16.70 10.31
CA GLY A 157 -7.41 -15.33 10.00
C GLY A 157 -6.03 -14.99 10.55
N PHE A 158 -5.15 -14.38 9.76
CA PHE A 158 -3.80 -14.03 10.21
C PHE A 158 -3.84 -13.07 11.39
N TRP A 159 -3.10 -13.40 12.47
CA TRP A 159 -2.81 -12.42 13.50
C TRP A 159 -2.05 -11.25 12.89
N HIS A 160 -2.39 -10.03 13.27
CA HIS A 160 -1.72 -8.86 12.75
C HIS A 160 -0.21 -8.91 13.08
N LYS A 161 0.14 -9.28 14.31
CA LYS A 161 1.53 -9.56 14.73
C LYS A 161 1.56 -10.64 15.82
N LYS A 162 2.68 -11.35 16.02
CA LYS A 162 2.85 -12.25 17.19
C LYS A 162 2.55 -11.57 18.53
N ARG A 163 2.88 -10.27 18.64
CA ARG A 163 2.61 -9.46 19.83
C ARG A 163 1.14 -9.01 19.99
N TYR A 164 0.32 -9.23 18.96
CA TYR A 164 -1.12 -8.95 18.94
C TYR A 164 -1.86 -10.26 18.69
N PRO A 165 -1.86 -11.18 19.68
CA PRO A 165 -2.52 -12.47 19.51
C PRO A 165 -4.01 -12.29 19.25
N ASP A 166 -4.55 -13.15 18.41
CA ASP A 166 -5.97 -13.27 18.05
C ASP A 166 -6.59 -12.02 17.42
N GLN A 167 -5.76 -11.09 16.92
CA GLN A 167 -6.22 -9.82 16.38
C GLN A 167 -6.07 -9.76 14.86
N MET A 168 -7.15 -9.42 14.16
CA MET A 168 -7.12 -9.03 12.74
C MET A 168 -7.44 -7.55 12.62
N TRP A 169 -6.59 -6.80 11.91
CA TRP A 169 -6.78 -5.39 11.60
C TRP A 169 -6.89 -5.22 10.09
N LEU A 170 -7.69 -4.25 9.62
CA LEU A 170 -7.85 -3.99 8.18
C LEU A 170 -6.51 -3.77 7.47
N ASP A 171 -5.58 -3.09 8.15
CA ASP A 171 -4.21 -2.84 7.70
C ASP A 171 -3.54 -4.13 7.21
N GLY A 172 -3.70 -5.21 7.97
CA GLY A 172 -3.09 -6.51 7.70
C GLY A 172 -3.49 -7.12 6.36
N LEU A 173 -4.67 -6.79 5.83
CA LEU A 173 -5.07 -7.22 4.49
C LEU A 173 -4.15 -6.64 3.43
N TYR A 174 -3.90 -5.33 3.46
CA TYR A 174 -2.99 -4.74 2.48
C TYR A 174 -1.57 -5.26 2.65
N MET A 175 -1.12 -5.46 3.88
CA MET A 175 0.26 -5.89 4.11
C MET A 175 0.52 -7.31 3.59
N GLY A 176 -0.44 -8.22 3.76
CA GLY A 176 -0.26 -9.64 3.43
C GLY A 176 -0.92 -10.09 2.13
N ALA A 177 -2.20 -9.73 1.91
CA ALA A 177 -3.03 -10.41 0.91
C ALA A 177 -2.58 -10.18 -0.55
N PRO A 178 -2.23 -8.96 -1.01
CA PRO A 178 -1.75 -8.78 -2.38
C PRO A 178 -0.41 -9.50 -2.64
N PHE A 179 0.53 -9.46 -1.69
CA PHE A 179 1.78 -10.23 -1.80
C PHE A 179 1.49 -11.73 -1.88
N TYR A 180 0.58 -12.23 -1.03
CA TYR A 180 0.26 -13.65 -0.99
C TYR A 180 -0.41 -14.11 -2.29
N ALA A 181 -1.39 -13.34 -2.78
CA ALA A 181 -2.05 -13.59 -4.06
C ALA A 181 -1.05 -13.63 -5.22
N GLU A 182 -0.18 -12.63 -5.32
CA GLU A 182 0.77 -12.51 -6.42
C GLU A 182 1.80 -13.64 -6.39
N TYR A 183 2.29 -14.00 -5.19
CA TYR A 183 3.16 -15.15 -5.03
C TYR A 183 2.48 -16.45 -5.51
N ILE A 184 1.24 -16.69 -5.11
CA ILE A 184 0.48 -17.89 -5.50
C ILE A 184 0.31 -17.93 -7.01
N VAL A 185 -0.15 -16.85 -7.62
CA VAL A 185 -0.41 -16.78 -9.07
C VAL A 185 0.87 -17.02 -9.89
N LYS A 186 2.02 -16.49 -9.43
CA LYS A 186 3.28 -16.64 -10.16
C LYS A 186 3.98 -17.98 -9.90
N TYR A 187 3.90 -18.51 -8.68
CA TYR A 187 4.81 -19.56 -8.21
C TYR A 187 4.18 -20.67 -7.36
N GLY A 188 2.93 -20.52 -6.90
CA GLY A 188 2.29 -21.43 -5.95
C GLY A 188 1.24 -22.35 -6.58
N ASP A 189 0.49 -23.06 -5.72
CA ASP A 189 -0.72 -23.77 -6.14
C ASP A 189 -1.91 -22.81 -6.11
N MET A 190 -2.58 -22.64 -7.26
CA MET A 190 -3.75 -21.76 -7.40
C MET A 190 -4.87 -22.05 -6.40
N LYS A 191 -4.95 -23.27 -5.86
CA LYS A 191 -5.91 -23.62 -4.79
C LYS A 191 -5.67 -22.86 -3.48
N GLU A 192 -4.45 -22.38 -3.25
CA GLU A 192 -4.12 -21.58 -2.07
C GLU A 192 -4.77 -20.19 -2.09
N LEU A 193 -5.29 -19.74 -3.24
CA LEU A 193 -6.03 -18.48 -3.32
C LEU A 193 -7.26 -18.47 -2.41
N ASP A 194 -7.85 -19.65 -2.10
CA ASP A 194 -8.95 -19.74 -1.14
C ASP A 194 -8.57 -19.17 0.24
N ASP A 195 -7.31 -19.31 0.67
CA ASP A 195 -6.83 -18.74 1.93
C ASP A 195 -6.64 -17.22 1.85
N VAL A 196 -6.26 -16.68 0.68
CA VAL A 196 -6.26 -15.23 0.44
C VAL A 196 -7.68 -14.67 0.60
N PHE A 197 -8.66 -15.28 -0.05
CA PHE A 197 -10.05 -14.85 0.06
C PHE A 197 -10.63 -15.03 1.46
N LEU A 198 -10.24 -16.08 2.19
CA LEU A 198 -10.63 -16.29 3.58
C LEU A 198 -10.28 -15.08 4.46
N GLN A 199 -9.13 -14.44 4.22
CA GLN A 199 -8.76 -13.24 4.99
C GLN A 199 -9.76 -12.09 4.79
N PHE A 200 -10.25 -11.89 3.56
CA PHE A 200 -11.28 -10.89 3.29
C PHE A 200 -12.64 -11.30 3.86
N GLU A 201 -13.01 -12.58 3.75
CA GLU A 201 -14.28 -13.10 4.26
C GLU A 201 -14.40 -12.91 5.78
N LEU A 202 -13.33 -13.20 6.54
CA LEU A 202 -13.31 -13.00 7.98
C LEU A 202 -13.36 -11.52 8.38
N ILE A 203 -12.69 -10.65 7.63
CA ILE A 203 -12.78 -9.21 7.86
C ILE A 203 -14.21 -8.70 7.60
N GLU A 204 -14.84 -9.15 6.52
CA GLU A 204 -16.24 -8.82 6.21
C GLU A 204 -17.23 -9.40 7.22
N GLU A 205 -17.00 -10.63 7.71
CA GLU A 205 -17.86 -11.28 8.69
C GLU A 205 -17.88 -10.53 10.02
N HIS A 206 -16.70 -10.11 10.51
CA HIS A 206 -16.58 -9.56 11.86
C HIS A 206 -16.60 -8.04 11.90
N LEU A 207 -15.90 -7.35 11.00
CA LEU A 207 -15.67 -5.91 11.12
C LEU A 207 -16.70 -5.05 10.40
N TYR A 208 -17.47 -5.62 9.46
CA TYR A 208 -18.46 -4.88 8.67
C TYR A 208 -19.59 -4.34 9.57
N ASP A 209 -19.75 -3.02 9.62
CA ASP A 209 -20.90 -2.40 10.29
C ASP A 209 -22.03 -2.19 9.27
N GLU A 210 -23.16 -2.89 9.48
CA GLU A 210 -24.35 -2.73 8.63
C GLU A 210 -24.96 -1.32 8.70
N LYS A 211 -24.74 -0.58 9.79
CA LYS A 211 -25.31 0.77 9.96
C LYS A 211 -24.65 1.78 9.05
N THR A 212 -23.33 1.75 8.97
CA THR A 212 -22.54 2.72 8.18
C THR A 212 -22.17 2.17 6.81
N GLY A 213 -22.12 0.85 6.66
CA GLY A 213 -21.57 0.16 5.49
C GLY A 213 -20.04 0.14 5.45
N LEU A 214 -19.36 0.61 6.51
CA LEU A 214 -17.90 0.65 6.62
C LEU A 214 -17.43 -0.39 7.64
N PRO A 215 -16.26 -1.03 7.43
CA PRO A 215 -15.67 -1.88 8.45
C PRO A 215 -15.01 -1.07 9.58
N LEU A 216 -15.00 -1.62 10.79
CA LEU A 216 -14.23 -1.10 11.93
C LEU A 216 -12.73 -1.42 11.77
N HIS A 217 -11.85 -0.73 12.49
CA HIS A 217 -10.38 -0.88 12.31
C HIS A 217 -9.87 -2.30 12.67
N GLY A 218 -10.27 -2.86 13.80
CA GLY A 218 -9.75 -4.14 14.28
C GLY A 218 -10.77 -5.00 15.03
N TRP A 219 -10.49 -6.30 15.02
CA TRP A 219 -11.21 -7.36 15.72
C TRP A 219 -10.22 -8.19 16.55
N ASP A 220 -10.52 -8.41 17.83
CA ASP A 220 -9.84 -9.35 18.71
C ASP A 220 -10.77 -10.56 18.95
N ALA A 221 -10.47 -11.67 18.28
CA ALA A 221 -11.23 -12.91 18.39
C ALA A 221 -11.28 -13.45 19.82
N SER A 222 -10.25 -13.16 20.63
CA SER A 222 -10.18 -13.58 22.03
C SER A 222 -10.95 -12.66 22.99
N LYS A 223 -11.31 -11.45 22.54
CA LYS A 223 -12.01 -10.39 23.31
C LYS A 223 -11.25 -9.95 24.58
N LYS A 224 -9.95 -10.26 24.68
CA LYS A 224 -9.09 -9.98 25.84
C LYS A 224 -8.58 -8.56 25.87
N GLN A 225 -8.43 -7.91 24.72
CA GLN A 225 -8.02 -6.52 24.66
C GLN A 225 -9.04 -5.60 25.34
N LYS A 226 -8.57 -4.51 25.96
CA LYS A 226 -9.45 -3.54 26.62
C LYS A 226 -10.23 -2.67 25.62
N TRP A 227 -9.64 -2.40 24.45
CA TRP A 227 -10.32 -1.70 23.36
C TRP A 227 -11.42 -2.54 22.69
N ALA A 228 -11.36 -3.86 22.86
CA ALA A 228 -12.28 -4.79 22.21
C ALA A 228 -13.60 -4.87 23.00
N ASP A 229 -14.69 -4.68 22.27
CA ASP A 229 -16.05 -4.93 22.77
C ASP A 229 -16.18 -6.35 23.33
N LYS A 230 -16.89 -6.50 24.43
CA LYS A 230 -16.92 -7.76 25.19
C LYS A 230 -17.79 -8.84 24.57
N GLU A 231 -18.73 -8.45 23.71
CA GLU A 231 -19.60 -9.39 23.02
C GLU A 231 -19.06 -9.73 21.63
N THR A 232 -18.54 -8.75 20.91
CA THR A 232 -18.16 -8.88 19.49
C THR A 232 -16.65 -8.96 19.27
N GLY A 233 -15.83 -8.42 20.18
CA GLY A 233 -14.38 -8.31 20.01
C GLY A 233 -13.94 -7.12 19.16
N LEU A 234 -14.86 -6.23 18.76
CA LEU A 234 -14.58 -5.17 17.80
C LEU A 234 -14.02 -3.90 18.43
N SER A 235 -13.24 -3.16 17.65
CA SER A 235 -12.87 -1.75 17.90
C SER A 235 -14.05 -0.80 17.65
N GLN A 236 -13.89 0.50 17.90
CA GLN A 236 -15.03 1.43 17.99
C GLN A 236 -15.28 2.30 16.75
N HIS A 237 -14.30 2.49 15.87
CA HIS A 237 -14.37 3.55 14.84
C HIS A 237 -13.86 3.12 13.46
N HIS A 238 -14.43 3.76 12.44
CA HIS A 238 -14.05 3.65 11.03
C HIS A 238 -12.89 4.61 10.72
N TRP A 239 -11.67 4.16 10.98
CA TRP A 239 -10.48 4.97 10.78
C TRP A 239 -10.08 5.04 9.30
N SER A 240 -9.99 6.26 8.73
CA SER A 240 -9.80 6.53 7.30
C SER A 240 -8.69 5.71 6.65
N ARG A 241 -7.50 5.64 7.26
CA ARG A 241 -6.37 4.90 6.71
C ARG A 241 -6.60 3.38 6.73
N SER A 242 -7.23 2.84 7.78
CA SER A 242 -7.58 1.42 7.81
C SER A 242 -8.60 1.05 6.72
N LEU A 243 -9.56 1.94 6.44
CA LEU A 243 -10.48 1.81 5.30
C LEU A 243 -9.73 1.91 3.96
N GLY A 244 -8.76 2.81 3.87
CA GLY A 244 -7.88 2.96 2.73
C GLY A 244 -7.11 1.68 2.43
N TRP A 245 -6.48 1.07 3.44
CA TRP A 245 -5.81 -0.22 3.29
C TRP A 245 -6.73 -1.31 2.81
N TYR A 246 -7.95 -1.36 3.35
CA TYR A 246 -8.96 -2.30 2.91
C TYR A 246 -9.29 -2.15 1.42
N ALA A 247 -9.52 -0.91 0.98
CA ALA A 247 -9.81 -0.57 -0.42
C ALA A 247 -8.67 -0.99 -1.35
N MET A 248 -7.43 -0.65 -0.97
CA MET A 248 -6.22 -0.98 -1.72
C MET A 248 -6.02 -2.49 -1.82
N ALA A 249 -6.21 -3.22 -0.72
CA ALA A 249 -6.06 -4.67 -0.70
C ALA A 249 -7.07 -5.34 -1.64
N MET A 250 -8.32 -4.88 -1.63
CA MET A 250 -9.36 -5.40 -2.52
C MET A 250 -9.04 -5.17 -3.99
N VAL A 251 -8.70 -3.93 -4.37
CA VAL A 251 -8.48 -3.59 -5.78
C VAL A 251 -7.22 -4.27 -6.34
N ASP A 252 -6.15 -4.36 -5.55
CA ASP A 252 -4.90 -4.99 -5.98
C ASP A 252 -5.05 -6.52 -6.07
N VAL A 253 -5.71 -7.15 -5.10
CA VAL A 253 -6.00 -8.60 -5.20
C VAL A 253 -6.90 -8.89 -6.39
N LEU A 254 -7.91 -8.07 -6.66
CA LEU A 254 -8.79 -8.24 -7.83
C LEU A 254 -8.08 -8.07 -9.18
N GLU A 255 -6.99 -7.31 -9.23
CA GLU A 255 -6.13 -7.23 -10.42
C GLU A 255 -5.28 -8.50 -10.61
N ILE A 256 -4.80 -9.07 -9.50
CA ILE A 256 -3.87 -10.21 -9.50
C ILE A 256 -4.58 -11.54 -9.78
N VAL A 257 -5.73 -11.78 -9.13
CA VAL A 257 -6.38 -13.10 -9.14
C VAL A 257 -7.14 -13.36 -10.44
N PRO A 258 -7.25 -14.62 -10.90
CA PRO A 258 -8.01 -14.94 -12.09
C PRO A 258 -9.49 -14.59 -11.97
N ALA A 259 -10.07 -14.09 -13.06
CA ALA A 259 -11.48 -13.73 -13.13
C ALA A 259 -12.41 -14.94 -12.92
N GLU A 260 -11.94 -16.13 -13.29
CA GLU A 260 -12.64 -17.42 -13.18
C GLU A 260 -12.59 -18.04 -11.78
N HIS A 261 -11.79 -17.51 -10.84
CA HIS A 261 -11.80 -18.02 -9.47
C HIS A 261 -13.19 -17.82 -8.82
N PRO A 262 -13.79 -18.83 -8.18
CA PRO A 262 -15.18 -18.76 -7.70
C PRO A 262 -15.49 -17.59 -6.75
N LYS A 263 -14.49 -17.13 -6.00
CA LYS A 263 -14.60 -16.02 -5.03
C LYS A 263 -14.31 -14.62 -5.61
N THR A 264 -13.79 -14.53 -6.84
CA THR A 264 -13.53 -13.22 -7.49
C THR A 264 -14.80 -12.39 -7.66
N PRO A 265 -15.95 -12.94 -8.12
CA PRO A 265 -17.21 -12.18 -8.20
C PRO A 265 -17.68 -11.65 -6.85
N TRP A 266 -17.50 -12.43 -5.78
CA TRP A 266 -17.84 -11.99 -4.41
C TRP A 266 -16.99 -10.80 -3.99
N LEU A 267 -15.65 -10.89 -4.12
CA LEU A 267 -14.75 -9.81 -3.74
C LEU A 267 -15.01 -8.54 -4.56
N LYS A 268 -15.29 -8.67 -5.86
CA LYS A 268 -15.67 -7.55 -6.73
C LYS A 268 -16.96 -6.87 -6.26
N ALA A 269 -17.98 -7.65 -5.90
CA ALA A 269 -19.23 -7.12 -5.38
C ALA A 269 -19.03 -6.42 -4.02
N ARG A 270 -18.22 -7.02 -3.13
CA ARG A 270 -17.85 -6.41 -1.85
C ARG A 270 -17.07 -5.11 -2.02
N PHE A 271 -16.09 -5.09 -2.92
CA PHE A 271 -15.34 -3.88 -3.25
C PHE A 271 -16.26 -2.74 -3.71
N LYS A 272 -17.16 -3.01 -4.66
CA LYS A 272 -18.14 -2.00 -5.09
C LYS A 272 -19.00 -1.52 -3.92
N LYS A 273 -19.56 -2.43 -3.11
CA LYS A 273 -20.42 -2.08 -1.97
C LYS A 273 -19.67 -1.22 -0.95
N PHE A 274 -18.42 -1.55 -0.66
CA PHE A 274 -17.57 -0.78 0.23
C PHE A 274 -17.29 0.63 -0.32
N ILE A 275 -16.96 0.75 -1.61
CA ILE A 275 -16.74 2.06 -2.25
C ILE A 275 -18.01 2.90 -2.24
N ASP A 276 -19.19 2.30 -2.50
CA ASP A 276 -20.47 3.00 -2.41
C ASP A 276 -20.71 3.58 -1.01
N ALA A 277 -20.42 2.81 0.04
CA ALA A 277 -20.53 3.27 1.42
C ALA A 277 -19.50 4.38 1.72
N ALA A 278 -18.24 4.23 1.31
CA ALA A 278 -17.22 5.25 1.51
C ALA A 278 -17.58 6.58 0.82
N LEU A 279 -18.14 6.53 -0.39
CA LEU A 279 -18.57 7.72 -1.13
C LEU A 279 -19.70 8.50 -0.44
N ALA A 280 -20.55 7.82 0.33
CA ALA A 280 -21.59 8.49 1.13
C ALA A 280 -21.00 9.41 2.22
N TYR A 281 -19.74 9.20 2.62
CA TYR A 281 -19.01 10.02 3.58
C TYR A 281 -17.94 10.93 2.94
N GLN A 282 -17.90 11.03 1.61
CA GLN A 282 -16.98 11.94 0.93
C GLN A 282 -17.36 13.39 1.22
N HIS A 283 -16.45 14.16 1.83
CA HIS A 283 -16.67 15.56 2.15
C HIS A 283 -16.88 16.41 0.87
N ASN A 284 -17.42 17.62 1.01
CA ASN A 284 -17.67 18.52 -0.12
C ASN A 284 -16.39 18.89 -0.88
N SER A 285 -15.24 18.97 -0.20
CA SER A 285 -13.91 19.15 -0.83
C SER A 285 -13.46 17.94 -1.65
N GLY A 286 -14.09 16.77 -1.47
CA GLY A 286 -13.67 15.50 -2.07
C GLY A 286 -12.90 14.57 -1.14
N THR A 287 -12.46 15.05 0.02
CA THR A 287 -11.62 14.29 0.96
C THR A 287 -12.44 13.53 2.01
N TRP A 288 -11.79 12.73 2.85
CA TRP A 288 -12.42 11.98 3.94
C TRP A 288 -11.85 12.39 5.30
N TYR A 289 -12.69 12.27 6.34
CA TYR A 289 -12.30 12.52 7.73
C TYR A 289 -11.53 11.35 8.34
N GLN A 290 -10.61 11.65 9.27
CA GLN A 290 -9.83 10.68 10.05
C GLN A 290 -10.72 9.61 10.69
N VAL A 291 -11.80 10.00 11.37
CA VAL A 291 -12.89 9.07 11.70
C VAL A 291 -14.03 9.33 10.73
N THR A 292 -14.21 8.42 9.77
CA THR A 292 -14.87 8.72 8.49
C THR A 292 -16.35 9.05 8.62
N ASP A 293 -17.07 8.36 9.50
CA ASP A 293 -18.51 8.55 9.72
C ASP A 293 -18.85 9.74 10.64
N LEU A 294 -17.86 10.28 11.34
CA LEU A 294 -18.04 11.33 12.36
C LEU A 294 -17.58 12.71 11.90
N GLY A 295 -17.78 13.06 10.63
CA GLY A 295 -17.31 14.33 10.06
C GLY A 295 -17.88 15.60 10.72
N SER A 296 -19.06 15.51 11.34
CA SER A 296 -19.67 16.62 12.10
C SER A 296 -19.20 16.70 13.56
N ARG A 297 -18.45 15.72 14.05
CA ARG A 297 -17.97 15.69 15.43
C ARG A 297 -16.80 16.65 15.59
N LYS A 298 -16.93 17.61 16.52
CA LYS A 298 -15.88 18.58 16.86
C LYS A 298 -14.56 17.87 17.19
N GLY A 299 -13.46 18.35 16.60
CA GLY A 299 -12.12 17.81 16.80
C GLY A 299 -11.67 16.86 15.68
N ASN A 300 -12.59 16.35 14.86
CA ASN A 300 -12.25 15.58 13.68
C ASN A 300 -11.59 16.46 12.60
N TYR A 301 -10.82 15.84 11.71
CA TYR A 301 -10.09 16.52 10.64
C TYR A 301 -10.09 15.71 9.35
N LEU A 302 -9.93 16.39 8.22
CA LEU A 302 -9.78 15.74 6.91
C LEU A 302 -8.37 15.17 6.82
N GLU A 303 -8.25 13.88 6.49
CA GLU A 303 -7.00 13.15 6.62
C GLU A 303 -6.48 12.68 5.25
N ALA A 304 -5.21 12.94 4.99
CA ALA A 304 -4.62 12.83 3.66
C ALA A 304 -4.36 11.40 3.22
N SER A 305 -3.87 10.50 4.10
CA SER A 305 -3.54 9.14 3.67
C SER A 305 -4.78 8.33 3.31
N GLY A 306 -5.81 8.31 4.16
CA GLY A 306 -7.07 7.63 3.86
C GLY A 306 -7.74 8.20 2.61
N THR A 307 -7.70 9.53 2.43
CA THR A 307 -8.19 10.17 1.20
C THR A 307 -7.42 9.69 -0.03
N ALA A 308 -6.09 9.67 0.01
CA ALA A 308 -5.26 9.23 -1.10
C ALA A 308 -5.46 7.74 -1.43
N MET A 309 -5.57 6.88 -0.42
CA MET A 309 -5.82 5.45 -0.59
C MET A 309 -7.19 5.16 -1.21
N LEU A 310 -8.25 5.81 -0.72
CA LEU A 310 -9.59 5.67 -1.30
C LEU A 310 -9.63 6.22 -2.72
N THR A 311 -9.00 7.38 -2.97
CA THR A 311 -8.88 7.97 -4.31
C THR A 311 -8.18 7.02 -5.28
N TYR A 312 -7.04 6.45 -4.88
CA TYR A 312 -6.33 5.43 -5.67
C TYR A 312 -7.21 4.22 -5.96
N ALA A 313 -7.82 3.63 -4.93
CA ALA A 313 -8.63 2.42 -5.11
C ALA A 313 -9.81 2.66 -6.06
N ILE A 314 -10.47 3.82 -5.97
CA ILE A 314 -11.55 4.21 -6.89
C ILE A 314 -11.01 4.41 -8.31
N ALA A 315 -9.89 5.12 -8.47
CA ALA A 315 -9.27 5.37 -9.78
C ALA A 315 -8.84 4.07 -10.47
N LYS A 316 -8.11 3.20 -9.77
CA LYS A 316 -7.68 1.89 -10.25
C LYS A 316 -8.87 0.98 -10.52
N GLY A 317 -9.86 0.96 -9.62
CA GLY A 317 -11.10 0.19 -9.79
C GLY A 317 -11.88 0.58 -11.05
N ALA A 318 -11.96 1.88 -11.36
CA ALA A 318 -12.58 2.35 -12.60
C ALA A 318 -11.75 2.00 -13.84
N SER A 319 -10.41 2.13 -13.77
CA SER A 319 -9.48 1.75 -14.85
C SER A 319 -9.61 0.27 -15.22
N LEU A 320 -9.64 -0.61 -14.22
CA LEU A 320 -9.77 -2.06 -14.37
C LEU A 320 -11.21 -2.53 -14.65
N LYS A 321 -12.19 -1.61 -14.77
CA LYS A 321 -13.63 -1.94 -14.92
C LYS A 321 -14.17 -2.84 -13.79
N LEU A 322 -13.56 -2.73 -12.61
CA LEU A 322 -14.08 -3.29 -11.37
C LEU A 322 -15.23 -2.43 -10.83
N LEU A 323 -15.14 -1.12 -11.06
CA LEU A 323 -16.19 -0.14 -10.83
C LEU A 323 -16.71 0.42 -12.17
N PRO A 324 -17.96 0.91 -12.21
CA PRO A 324 -18.46 1.69 -13.34
C PRO A 324 -17.58 2.92 -13.65
N THR A 325 -17.48 3.31 -14.92
CA THR A 325 -16.56 4.38 -15.36
C THR A 325 -16.85 5.74 -14.71
N GLU A 326 -18.11 6.01 -14.35
CA GLU A 326 -18.50 7.24 -13.65
C GLU A 326 -17.83 7.41 -12.28
N TYR A 327 -17.31 6.33 -11.67
CA TYR A 327 -16.60 6.39 -10.39
C TYR A 327 -15.30 7.17 -10.50
N LYS A 328 -14.72 7.28 -11.71
CA LYS A 328 -13.54 8.11 -11.96
C LYS A 328 -13.77 9.56 -11.52
N ALA A 329 -14.97 10.12 -11.70
CA ALA A 329 -15.27 11.49 -11.29
C ALA A 329 -15.16 11.68 -9.77
N HIS A 330 -15.50 10.65 -8.97
CA HIS A 330 -15.35 10.69 -7.53
C HIS A 330 -13.88 10.65 -7.10
N ALA A 331 -13.06 9.85 -7.78
CA ALA A 331 -11.61 9.85 -7.58
C ALA A 331 -10.98 11.19 -7.99
N GLU A 332 -11.38 11.76 -9.14
CA GLU A 332 -10.90 13.09 -9.56
C GLU A 332 -11.28 14.17 -8.54
N LYS A 333 -12.47 14.10 -7.95
CA LYS A 333 -12.88 14.97 -6.84
C LYS A 333 -12.00 14.77 -5.59
N GLY A 334 -11.73 13.52 -5.22
CA GLY A 334 -10.83 13.21 -4.11
C GLY A 334 -9.41 13.73 -4.31
N PHE A 335 -8.88 13.58 -5.51
CA PHE A 335 -7.56 14.10 -5.87
C PHE A 335 -7.53 15.63 -5.89
N ALA A 336 -8.55 16.29 -6.46
CA ALA A 336 -8.67 17.74 -6.39
C ALA A 336 -8.71 18.25 -4.94
N GLY A 337 -9.41 17.53 -4.06
CA GLY A 337 -9.42 17.81 -2.62
C GLY A 337 -8.05 17.69 -1.96
N LEU A 338 -7.26 16.66 -2.32
CA LEU A 338 -5.86 16.53 -1.86
C LEU A 338 -5.02 17.73 -2.30
N LEU A 339 -5.10 18.12 -3.57
CA LEU A 339 -4.33 19.24 -4.10
C LEU A 339 -4.69 20.58 -3.42
N ASP A 340 -5.99 20.81 -3.22
CA ASP A 340 -6.50 22.08 -2.69
C ASP A 340 -6.28 22.22 -1.18
N GLN A 341 -6.44 21.11 -0.43
CA GLN A 341 -6.46 21.15 1.04
C GLN A 341 -5.17 20.65 1.68
N MET A 342 -4.36 19.87 0.97
CA MET A 342 -3.31 19.05 1.58
C MET A 342 -1.97 19.10 0.82
N ILE A 343 -1.86 19.84 -0.28
CA ILE A 343 -0.57 20.07 -0.93
C ILE A 343 -0.07 21.49 -0.64
N SER A 344 1.15 21.58 -0.11
CA SER A 344 1.91 22.82 -0.07
C SER A 344 3.02 22.78 -1.13
N VAL A 345 3.38 23.95 -1.69
CA VAL A 345 4.45 24.08 -2.69
C VAL A 345 5.46 25.11 -2.22
N ASN A 346 6.74 24.74 -2.17
CA ASN A 346 7.81 25.68 -1.95
C ASN A 346 8.02 26.53 -3.23
N PRO A 347 7.87 27.87 -3.17
CA PRO A 347 7.87 28.71 -4.36
C PRO A 347 9.23 28.84 -5.04
N ASP A 348 10.33 28.62 -4.30
CA ASP A 348 11.69 28.77 -4.82
C ASP A 348 12.21 27.49 -5.47
N THR A 349 11.74 26.33 -5.00
CA THR A 349 12.26 25.01 -5.41
C THR A 349 11.23 24.15 -6.13
N ASN A 350 9.96 24.54 -6.13
CA ASN A 350 8.80 23.75 -6.59
C ASN A 350 8.60 22.40 -5.87
N VAL A 351 9.35 22.12 -4.81
CA VAL A 351 9.16 20.94 -3.96
C VAL A 351 7.78 20.99 -3.34
N ILE A 352 7.04 19.90 -3.46
CA ILE A 352 5.70 19.75 -2.88
C ILE A 352 5.74 18.94 -1.60
N SER A 353 4.83 19.25 -0.68
CA SER A 353 4.61 18.45 0.53
C SER A 353 3.15 18.05 0.66
N LEU A 354 2.93 16.80 1.08
CA LEU A 354 1.63 16.28 1.47
C LEU A 354 1.41 16.51 2.96
N GLU A 355 0.53 17.44 3.28
CA GLU A 355 0.14 17.82 4.63
C GLU A 355 -0.97 16.90 5.17
N GLN A 356 -1.35 17.09 6.45
CA GLN A 356 -2.52 16.46 7.07
C GLN A 356 -2.52 14.92 7.07
N VAL A 357 -1.34 14.29 7.13
CA VAL A 357 -1.23 12.83 7.24
C VAL A 357 -1.18 12.43 8.71
N CYS A 358 -2.06 11.52 9.15
CA CYS A 358 -1.94 10.90 10.48
C CYS A 358 -0.63 10.10 10.54
N ALA A 359 0.29 10.37 11.46
CA ALA A 359 1.60 9.73 11.43
C ALA A 359 1.56 8.24 11.79
N VAL A 360 0.72 7.88 12.76
CA VAL A 360 0.54 6.51 13.24
C VAL A 360 -0.81 6.38 13.92
N ALA A 361 -1.43 5.20 13.85
CA ALA A 361 -2.46 4.79 14.78
C ALA A 361 -2.44 3.26 14.92
N GLY A 362 -3.08 2.72 15.95
CA GLY A 362 -3.18 1.30 16.20
C GLY A 362 -3.97 1.01 17.47
N LEU A 363 -4.08 -0.26 17.82
CA LEU A 363 -4.87 -0.69 18.98
C LEU A 363 -3.98 -1.40 20.02
N GLY A 364 -4.29 -1.21 21.32
CA GLY A 364 -3.56 -1.81 22.44
C GLY A 364 -2.12 -1.28 22.59
N GLY A 365 -1.19 -2.15 23.02
CA GLY A 365 0.22 -1.78 23.19
C GLY A 365 0.53 -1.00 24.47
N ASN A 366 1.72 -0.38 24.51
CA ASN A 366 2.20 0.49 25.59
C ASN A 366 2.95 1.71 25.00
N PRO A 367 2.50 2.96 25.22
CA PRO A 367 1.28 3.35 25.94
C PRO A 367 0.02 2.72 25.36
N TYR A 368 -1.01 2.52 26.19
CA TYR A 368 -2.21 1.79 25.79
C TYR A 368 -3.07 2.64 24.87
N ARG A 369 -3.38 2.11 23.69
CA ARG A 369 -4.23 2.75 22.68
C ARG A 369 -5.61 2.11 22.72
N ASP A 370 -6.61 2.86 23.19
CA ASP A 370 -7.94 2.32 23.49
C ASP A 370 -8.89 2.30 22.29
N GLY A 371 -8.48 2.85 21.14
CA GLY A 371 -9.30 2.89 19.93
C GLY A 371 -10.49 3.84 20.03
N SER A 372 -10.53 4.74 21.02
CA SER A 372 -11.55 5.77 21.14
C SER A 372 -11.34 6.89 20.11
N PHE A 373 -12.38 7.70 19.89
CA PHE A 373 -12.27 8.90 19.05
C PHE A 373 -11.15 9.82 19.54
N ASP A 374 -11.07 10.06 20.85
CA ASP A 374 -10.06 10.92 21.45
C ASP A 374 -8.65 10.38 21.21
N TYR A 375 -8.47 9.06 21.25
CA TYR A 375 -7.22 8.42 20.86
C TYR A 375 -6.87 8.70 19.38
N TYR A 376 -7.77 8.47 18.43
CA TYR A 376 -7.48 8.75 17.01
C TYR A 376 -7.20 10.23 16.72
N MET A 377 -7.78 11.14 17.51
CA MET A 377 -7.52 12.58 17.43
C MET A 377 -6.23 12.99 18.12
N SER A 378 -5.73 12.19 19.08
CA SER A 378 -4.47 12.45 19.79
C SER A 378 -3.23 12.11 18.98
N GLU A 379 -3.37 11.27 17.95
CA GLU A 379 -2.25 10.86 17.12
C GLU A 379 -1.71 12.04 16.31
N PRO A 380 -0.38 12.17 16.17
CA PRO A 380 0.22 13.34 15.56
C PRO A 380 -0.08 13.38 14.07
N ILE A 381 -0.24 14.60 13.56
CA ILE A 381 -0.35 14.90 12.13
C ILE A 381 1.03 15.35 11.64
N ARG A 382 1.52 14.74 10.57
CA ARG A 382 2.86 14.98 10.03
C ARG A 382 2.80 15.17 8.51
N ALA A 383 3.49 16.19 8.01
CA ALA A 383 3.71 16.40 6.59
C ALA A 383 4.61 15.28 6.03
N ASN A 384 4.36 14.84 4.80
CA ASN A 384 5.14 13.84 4.06
C ASN A 384 5.32 12.52 4.80
N ASP A 385 4.38 12.15 5.69
CA ASP A 385 4.39 10.80 6.23
C ASP A 385 4.21 9.80 5.07
N ALA A 386 5.13 8.85 5.00
CA ALA A 386 5.23 7.87 3.92
C ALA A 386 3.93 7.10 3.68
N LYS A 387 3.07 6.95 4.71
CA LYS A 387 1.76 6.26 4.61
C LYS A 387 0.75 7.04 3.77
N GLY A 388 0.95 8.34 3.55
CA GLY A 388 0.14 9.16 2.64
C GLY A 388 0.80 9.37 1.27
N VAL A 389 2.14 9.47 1.23
CA VAL A 389 2.92 9.77 0.01
C VAL A 389 2.76 8.69 -1.05
N GLY A 390 2.99 7.41 -0.71
CA GLY A 390 2.85 6.31 -1.67
C GLY A 390 1.44 6.25 -2.30
N PRO A 391 0.36 6.27 -1.49
CA PRO A 391 -1.00 6.35 -2.00
C PRO A 391 -1.29 7.60 -2.83
N PHE A 392 -0.68 8.75 -2.51
CA PHE A 392 -0.82 9.96 -3.34
C PHE A 392 -0.22 9.76 -4.73
N ILE A 393 0.99 9.19 -4.81
CA ILE A 393 1.68 8.88 -6.07
C ILE A 393 0.82 7.92 -6.90
N LEU A 394 0.31 6.86 -6.28
CA LEU A 394 -0.58 5.89 -6.92
C LEU A 394 -1.88 6.54 -7.43
N ALA A 395 -2.53 7.37 -6.61
CA ALA A 395 -3.75 8.08 -7.00
C ALA A 395 -3.50 9.02 -8.20
N ALA A 396 -2.41 9.79 -8.17
CA ALA A 396 -2.03 10.67 -9.27
C ALA A 396 -1.77 9.88 -10.56
N HIS A 397 -1.01 8.78 -10.45
CA HIS A 397 -0.67 7.91 -11.57
C HIS A 397 -1.92 7.31 -12.25
N TYR A 398 -2.80 6.66 -11.50
CA TYR A 398 -4.02 6.04 -12.07
C TYR A 398 -5.05 7.06 -12.59
N LEU A 399 -4.95 8.33 -12.19
CA LEU A 399 -5.76 9.42 -12.73
C LEU A 399 -5.09 10.12 -13.93
N ASN A 400 -3.85 9.77 -14.29
CA ASN A 400 -3.01 10.46 -15.25
C ASN A 400 -2.86 11.96 -14.92
N LYS A 401 -2.51 12.25 -13.66
CA LYS A 401 -2.38 13.61 -13.11
C LYS A 401 -0.96 13.96 -12.74
#